data_AF-A0A7K2XI92-F1
#
_entry.id   AF-A0A7K2XI92-F1
#
_cell.length_a   1.000
_cell.length_b   1.000
_cell.length_c   1.000
_cell.angle_alpha   90.00
_cell.angle_beta   90.00
_cell.angle_gamma   90.00
#
_symmetry.space_group_name_H-M   'P 1'
#
loop_
_entity.id
_entity.type
_entity.pdbx_description
1 polymer ?
#
loop_
_entity_poly.entity_id
_entity_poly.type
_entity_poly.pdbx_seq_one_letter_code
_entity_poly.pdbx_strand_id
1 'polypeptide(L)' 'GPNGAGKTTLLRALLGLTPRARADLRLGDEDVTALPPHRRHVAWVPQDGALFPHLSALANTAYGLRA' A
#
# COMPACT_ATOMS: atom_id res chain seq x y z
N GLY A 1 10.23 7.36 13.90
CA GLY A 1 9.62 8.64 14.30
C GLY A 1 8.54 8.45 15.36
N PRO A 2 8.31 9.47 16.20
CA PRO A 2 7.21 9.49 17.18
C PRO A 2 5.83 9.38 16.53
N ASN A 3 4.79 9.18 17.33
CA ASN A 3 3.41 9.30 16.85
C ASN A 3 3.19 10.69 16.23
N GLY A 4 2.50 10.75 15.09
CA GLY A 4 2.32 12.00 14.35
C GLY A 4 3.46 12.41 13.41
N ALA A 5 4.58 11.67 13.38
CA ALA A 5 5.71 11.97 12.48
C ALA A 5 5.43 11.75 10.97
N GLY A 6 4.19 11.46 10.57
CA GLY A 6 3.80 11.32 9.17
C GLY A 6 4.11 9.98 8.50
N LYS A 7 4.47 8.92 9.25
CA LYS A 7 4.77 7.59 8.68
C LYS A 7 3.66 7.06 7.78
N THR A 8 2.42 7.09 8.28
CA THR A 8 1.24 6.61 7.54
C THR A 8 0.97 7.48 6.31
N THR A 9 1.14 8.80 6.43
CA THR A 9 1.02 9.74 5.32
C THR A 9 2.04 9.45 4.23
N LEU A 10 3.30 9.23 4.61
CA LEU A 10 4.38 8.86 3.69
C LEU A 10 4.08 7.54 3.00
N LEU A 11 3.74 6.48 3.74
CA LEU A 11 3.41 5.18 3.15
C LEU A 11 2.24 5.28 2.17
N ARG A 12 1.16 6.00 2.52
CA ARG A 12 0.03 6.22 1.61
C ARG A 12 0.43 6.99 0.35
N ALA A 13 1.31 7.98 0.46
CA ALA A 13 1.83 8.70 -0.70
C ALA A 13 2.69 7.80 -1.61
N LEU A 14 3.57 6.97 -1.02
CA LEU A 14 4.39 5.99 -1.75
C LEU A 14 3.52 4.92 -2.42
N LEU A 15 2.37 4.57 -1.86
CA LEU A 15 1.40 3.66 -2.46
C LEU A 15 0.44 4.35 -3.43
N GLY A 16 0.56 5.66 -3.65
CA GLY A 16 -0.34 6.41 -4.53
C GLY A 16 -1.79 6.54 -4.03
N LEU A 17 -2.02 6.37 -2.72
CA LEU A 17 -3.33 6.45 -2.04
C LEU A 17 -3.65 7.84 -1.47
N THR A 18 -2.71 8.78 -1.60
CA THR A 18 -2.84 10.19 -1.26
C THR A 18 -2.19 11.00 -2.39
N PRO A 19 -2.80 12.13 -2.86
CA PRO A 19 -2.21 12.96 -3.92
C PRO A 19 -0.76 13.32 -3.62
N ARG A 20 0.11 13.14 -4.61
CA ARG A 20 1.56 13.12 -4.37
C ARG A 20 2.15 14.52 -4.28
N ALA A 21 3.13 14.68 -3.39
CA ALA A 21 4.27 15.54 -3.65
C ALA A 21 5.09 14.94 -4.82
N ARG A 22 5.63 15.78 -5.71
CA ARG A 22 6.46 15.31 -6.83
C ARG A 22 7.69 14.56 -6.28
N ALA A 23 7.77 13.25 -6.53
CA ALA A 23 8.86 12.39 -6.09
C ALA A 23 8.99 11.18 -7.02
N ASP A 24 10.24 10.82 -7.31
CA ASP A 24 10.58 9.58 -7.99
C ASP A 24 10.55 8.43 -6.98
N LEU A 25 10.03 7.27 -7.39
CA LEU A 25 9.89 6.08 -6.55
C LEU A 25 10.52 4.88 -7.24
N ARG A 26 11.49 4.27 -6.57
CA ARG A 26 12.13 3.03 -7.00
C ARG A 26 11.90 1.91 -5.99
N LEU A 27 11.69 0.70 -6.49
CA LEU A 27 11.67 -0.54 -5.71
C LEU A 27 12.85 -1.39 -6.15
N GLY A 28 13.93 -1.36 -5.36
CA GLY A 28 15.23 -1.87 -5.83
C GLY A 28 15.68 -1.09 -7.07
N ASP A 29 15.92 -1.82 -8.17
CA ASP A 29 16.35 -1.24 -9.44
C ASP A 29 15.19 -0.80 -10.36
N GLU A 30 13.94 -1.12 -10.01
CA GLU A 30 12.77 -0.82 -10.82
C GLU A 30 12.22 0.58 -10.50
N ASP A 31 12.09 1.43 -11.51
CA ASP A 31 11.36 2.70 -11.41
C ASP A 31 9.85 2.44 -11.53
N VAL A 32 9.13 2.74 -10.45
CA VAL A 32 7.68 2.56 -10.36
C VAL A 32 6.93 3.89 -10.25
N THR A 33 7.60 5.01 -10.51
CA THR A 33 7.08 6.38 -10.33
C THR A 33 5.75 6.56 -11.03
N ALA A 34 5.69 6.17 -12.30
CA ALA A 34 4.51 6.28 -13.16
C ALA A 34 3.51 5.12 -13.04
N LEU A 35 3.89 4.01 -12.38
CA LEU A 35 3.00 2.85 -12.28
C LEU A 35 1.80 3.14 -11.36
N PRO A 36 0.58 2.73 -11.73
CA PRO A 36 -0.56 2.78 -10.81
C PRO A 36 -0.31 1.84 -9.62
N PRO A 37 -0.92 2.09 -8.45
CA PRO A 37 -0.65 1.34 -7.21
C PRO A 37 -0.69 -0.19 -7.34
N HIS A 38 -1.69 -0.72 -8.06
CA HIS A 38 -1.88 -2.17 -8.25
C HIS A 38 -0.81 -2.85 -9.12
N ARG A 39 0.04 -2.08 -9.82
CA ARG A 39 1.16 -2.61 -10.63
C ARG A 39 2.52 -2.46 -9.97
N ARG A 40 2.58 -1.95 -8.74
CA ARG A 40 3.85 -1.75 -8.02
C ARG A 40 4.37 -3.01 -7.34
N HIS A 41 3.61 -4.11 -7.38
CA HIS A 41 3.97 -5.38 -6.72
C HIS A 41 4.28 -5.24 -5.22
N VAL A 42 3.59 -4.33 -4.52
CA VAL A 42 3.71 -4.10 -3.08
C VAL A 42 2.43 -4.52 -2.37
N ALA A 43 2.57 -5.32 -1.31
CA ALA A 43 1.50 -5.59 -0.36
C ALA A 43 1.56 -4.58 0.81
N TRP A 44 0.40 -4.04 1.19
CA TRP A 44 0.26 -3.13 2.32
C TRP A 44 -0.69 -3.69 3.36
N VAL A 45 -0.24 -3.72 4.61
CA VAL A 45 -1.08 -4.04 5.77
C VAL A 45 -1.33 -2.72 6.53
N PRO A 46 -2.54 -2.13 6.44
CA PRO A 46 -2.87 -0.92 7.17
C PRO A 46 -2.92 -1.16 8.68
N GLN A 47 -2.70 -0.09 9.45
CA GLN A 47 -2.76 -0.13 10.91
C GLN A 47 -4.11 -0.63 11.44
N ASP A 48 -5.20 -0.27 10.75
CA ASP A 48 -6.56 -0.61 11.18
C ASP A 48 -7.04 -1.98 10.62
N GLY A 49 -6.12 -2.77 10.04
CA GLY A 49 -6.37 -4.12 9.51
C GLY A 49 -7.11 -4.18 8.17
N ALA A 50 -8.05 -3.25 7.92
CA ALA A 50 -8.84 -3.13 6.69
C ALA A 50 -9.35 -4.48 6.13
N LEU A 51 -9.86 -5.33 7.03
CA LEU A 51 -10.40 -6.65 6.68
C LEU A 51 -11.74 -6.51 5.94
N PHE A 52 -12.03 -7.46 5.06
CA PHE A 52 -13.36 -7.64 4.48
C PHE A 52 -14.26 -8.30 5.53
N PRO A 53 -15.25 -7.59 6.12
CA PRO A 53 -15.98 -8.06 7.28
C PRO A 53 -16.93 -9.23 6.97
N HIS A 54 -17.24 -9.44 5.69
CA HIS A 54 -18.10 -10.52 5.21
C HIS A 54 -17.31 -11.79 4.84
N LEU A 55 -15.98 -11.79 5.00
CA LEU A 55 -15.10 -12.91 4.68
C LEU A 55 -14.54 -13.54 5.96
N SER A 56 -14.33 -14.86 5.97
CA SER A 56 -13.58 -15.54 7.03
C SER A 56 -12.10 -15.09 7.03
N ALA A 57 -11.37 -15.41 8.11
CA ALA A 57 -9.94 -15.13 8.19
C ALA A 57 -9.17 -15.77 7.02
N LEU A 58 -9.45 -17.05 6.71
CA LEU A 58 -8.85 -17.74 5.57
C LEU A 58 -9.21 -17.06 4.24
N ALA A 59 -10.46 -16.61 4.07
CA ALA A 59 -10.90 -15.95 2.85
C ALA A 59 -10.28 -14.56 2.67
N ASN A 60 -10.05 -13.80 3.74
CA ASN A 60 -9.28 -12.54 3.69
C ASN A 60 -7.85 -12.78 3.20
N THR A 61 -7.14 -13.76 3.78
CA THR A 61 -5.76 -14.09 3.37
C THR A 61 -5.68 -14.58 1.93
N ALA A 62 -6.65 -15.38 1.48
CA ALA A 62 -6.68 -15.92 0.12
C ALA A 62 -7.18 -14.93 -0.94
N TYR A 63 -7.72 -13.76 -0.55
CA TYR A 63 -8.38 -12.83 -1.47
C TYR A 63 -7.45 -12.40 -2.62
N GLY A 64 -6.24 -11.93 -2.30
CA GLY A 64 -5.29 -11.46 -3.31
C GLY A 64 -4.75 -12.55 -4.25
N LEU A 65 -4.82 -13.83 -3.85
CA LEU A 65 -4.41 -14.96 -4.69
C LEU A 65 -5.51 -15.41 -5.66
N ARG A 66 -6.77 -15.01 -5.41
CA ARG A 66 -7.94 -15.34 -6.24
C ARG A 66 -8.34 -14.23 -7.20
N ALA A 67 -7.81 -13.03 -6.99
CA ALA A 67 -8.15 -11.81 -7.72
C ALA A 67 -7.38 -11.65 -9.04
#